data_AF-A0A940NRH1-F1
#
_entry.id   AF-A0A940NRH1-F1
#
_cell.length_a   1.000
_cell.length_b   1.000
_cell.length_c   1.000
_cell.angle_alpha   90.00
_cell.angle_beta   90.00
_cell.angle_gamma   90.00
#
_symmetry.space_group_name_H-M   'P 1'
#
loop_
_entity.id
_entity.type
_entity.pdbx_description
1 polymer ?
#
loop_
_entity_poly.entity_id
_entity_poly.type
_entity_poly.pdbx_seq_one_letter_code
_entity_poly.pdbx_strand_id
1 'polypeptide(L)'
;MSNEIKSFNDYPMVKIPEGELELRDDRIKSTWKSEIKPFLLGQYPVTLGLYNSITNKSPISLDTDLKPVVNISWNDAISFCNLLSQKAGLKECYSISNDGENILCDWESDGYRLPLEAEWQYACKAGTTGYRYGELDKIAWYNENSGGKIHSVGRKEPNAWGLYDMIGNVWEWCFDLYDEQVYGSYRIFRGGSWAEEARGCGASCRRRSHPSFSIDDLGFRLAKSF
;
A
#
# COMPACT_ATOMS: atom_id res chain seq x y z
N MET A 1 4.39 7.62 -22.79
CA MET A 1 3.09 7.02 -23.09
C MET A 1 2.53 6.52 -21.77
N SER A 2 1.49 7.16 -21.25
CA SER A 2 0.84 6.75 -20.01
C SER A 2 0.02 5.49 -20.29
N ASN A 3 0.42 4.36 -19.73
CA ASN A 3 -0.44 3.18 -19.68
C ASN A 3 -1.65 3.53 -18.82
N GLU A 4 -2.82 3.58 -19.44
CA GLU A 4 -4.07 3.94 -18.78
C GLU A 4 -4.59 2.74 -17.98
N ILE A 5 -4.37 2.74 -16.66
CA ILE A 5 -4.83 1.68 -15.77
C ILE A 5 -6.31 1.94 -15.45
N LYS A 6 -7.20 1.38 -16.27
CA LYS A 6 -8.65 1.62 -16.20
C LYS A 6 -9.46 0.37 -15.85
N SER A 7 -8.84 -0.80 -15.87
CA SER A 7 -9.50 -2.06 -15.61
C SER A 7 -8.58 -2.98 -14.79
N PHE A 8 -9.17 -3.94 -14.08
CA PHE A 8 -8.37 -4.92 -13.34
C PHE A 8 -7.53 -5.83 -14.23
N ASN A 9 -7.91 -6.00 -15.50
CA ASN A 9 -7.10 -6.73 -16.47
C ASN A 9 -5.77 -6.02 -16.75
N ASP A 10 -5.69 -4.72 -16.45
CA ASP A 10 -4.54 -3.86 -16.75
C ASP A 10 -3.82 -3.37 -15.48
N TYR A 11 -4.20 -3.81 -14.27
CA TYR A 11 -3.53 -3.34 -13.06
C TYR A 11 -2.10 -3.89 -12.99
N PRO A 12 -1.07 -3.04 -13.13
CA PRO A 12 0.30 -3.50 -13.27
C PRO A 12 0.86 -3.91 -11.92
N MET A 13 1.36 -5.13 -11.86
CA MET A 13 2.06 -5.70 -10.72
C MET A 13 3.53 -5.88 -11.07
N VAL A 14 4.42 -5.51 -10.15
CA VAL A 14 5.87 -5.67 -10.26
C VAL A 14 6.27 -6.93 -9.48
N LYS A 15 7.09 -7.79 -10.10
CA LYS A 15 7.70 -8.94 -9.43
C LYS A 15 8.80 -8.47 -8.49
N ILE A 16 8.62 -8.70 -7.21
CA ILE A 16 9.58 -8.39 -6.16
C ILE A 16 10.39 -9.67 -5.88
N PRO A 17 11.74 -9.61 -5.97
CA PRO A 17 12.57 -10.77 -5.70
C PRO A 17 12.52 -11.14 -4.22
N GLU A 18 12.94 -12.37 -3.92
CA GLU A 18 13.21 -12.77 -2.55
C GLU A 18 14.39 -11.98 -1.96
N GLY A 19 14.42 -11.88 -0.64
CA GLY A 19 15.54 -11.25 0.05
C GLY A 19 15.36 -11.18 1.55
N GLU A 20 16.12 -10.29 2.18
CA GLU A 20 16.09 -10.08 3.61
C GLU A 20 15.98 -8.57 3.90
N LEU A 21 15.22 -8.24 4.94
CA LEU A 21 15.12 -6.88 5.46
C LEU A 21 15.42 -6.89 6.96
N GLU A 22 16.33 -6.01 7.39
CA GLU A 22 16.48 -5.69 8.81
C GLU A 22 15.41 -4.67 9.22
N LEU A 23 14.54 -5.10 10.14
CA LEU A 23 13.53 -4.27 10.78
C LEU A 23 14.04 -3.79 12.13
N ARG A 24 13.53 -2.64 12.55
CA ARG A 24 13.94 -1.96 13.78
C ARG A 24 12.74 -1.33 14.47
N ASP A 25 12.64 -1.51 15.78
CA ASP A 25 11.72 -0.78 16.63
C ASP A 25 12.51 -0.01 17.71
N ASP A 26 12.56 1.30 17.55
CA ASP A 26 13.29 2.20 18.45
C ASP A 26 12.67 2.29 19.85
N ARG A 27 11.36 2.03 19.98
CA ARG A 27 10.66 2.13 21.27
C ARG A 27 11.15 1.06 22.23
N ILE A 28 11.39 -0.13 21.71
CA ILE A 28 11.86 -1.30 22.46
C ILE A 28 13.34 -1.62 22.20
N LYS A 29 14.04 -0.79 21.42
CA LYS A 29 15.46 -0.92 21.03
C LYS A 29 15.79 -2.31 20.46
N SER A 30 14.89 -2.85 19.63
CA SER A 30 15.07 -4.15 19.00
C SER A 30 15.35 -4.02 17.51
N THR A 31 16.11 -4.98 16.98
CA THR A 31 16.31 -5.20 15.55
C THR A 31 16.14 -6.69 15.26
N TRP A 32 15.57 -7.02 14.11
CA TRP A 32 15.42 -8.40 13.67
C TRP A 32 15.44 -8.48 12.15
N LYS A 33 15.83 -9.64 11.63
CA LYS A 33 15.81 -9.92 10.20
C LYS A 33 14.49 -10.57 9.83
N SER A 34 13.90 -10.10 8.74
CA SER A 34 12.73 -10.71 8.12
C SER A 34 13.13 -11.25 6.75
N GLU A 35 12.92 -12.54 6.54
CA GLU A 35 12.99 -13.12 5.21
C GLU A 35 11.76 -12.67 4.40
N ILE A 36 12.00 -12.32 3.15
CA ILE A 36 10.97 -11.88 2.19
C ILE A 36 10.92 -12.92 1.09
N LYS A 37 9.82 -13.67 1.03
CA LYS A 37 9.50 -14.53 -0.12
C LYS A 37 9.25 -13.69 -1.36
N PRO A 38 9.48 -14.20 -2.58
CA PRO A 38 9.13 -13.45 -3.78
C PRO A 38 7.62 -13.25 -3.85
N PHE A 39 7.18 -12.08 -4.30
CA PHE A 39 5.77 -11.72 -4.39
C PHE A 39 5.56 -10.65 -5.47
N LEU A 40 4.30 -10.42 -5.83
CA LEU A 40 3.90 -9.34 -6.73
C LEU A 40 3.42 -8.16 -5.88
N LEU A 41 3.85 -6.94 -6.22
CA LEU A 41 3.36 -5.72 -5.61
C LEU A 41 2.83 -4.77 -6.69
N GLY A 42 1.68 -4.16 -6.44
CA GLY A 42 1.09 -3.17 -7.32
C GLY A 42 2.07 -2.04 -7.61
N GLN A 43 2.22 -1.70 -8.88
CA GLN A 43 3.15 -0.66 -9.34
C GLN A 43 2.81 0.72 -8.75
N TYR A 44 1.52 0.95 -8.48
CA TYR A 44 0.95 2.18 -7.95
C TYR A 44 0.00 1.86 -6.78
N PRO A 45 -0.34 2.83 -5.91
CA PRO A 45 -1.51 2.71 -5.05
C PRO A 45 -2.77 2.37 -5.86
N VAL A 46 -3.76 1.71 -5.25
CA VAL A 46 -5.05 1.48 -5.90
C VAL A 46 -5.66 2.82 -6.27
N THR A 47 -6.10 2.97 -7.52
CA THR A 47 -6.67 4.21 -8.01
C THR A 47 -8.18 4.24 -7.83
N LEU A 48 -8.77 5.45 -7.85
CA LEU A 48 -10.23 5.63 -7.87
C LEU A 48 -10.88 4.91 -9.05
N GLY A 49 -10.25 4.94 -10.23
CA GLY A 49 -10.76 4.26 -11.42
C GLY A 49 -10.85 2.74 -11.23
N LEU A 50 -9.77 2.10 -10.76
CA LEU A 50 -9.78 0.68 -10.46
C LEU A 50 -10.81 0.37 -9.36
N TYR A 51 -10.82 1.14 -8.28
CA TYR A 51 -11.74 0.92 -7.17
C TYR A 51 -13.21 0.97 -7.62
N ASN A 52 -13.58 1.97 -8.40
CA ASN A 52 -14.94 2.15 -8.90
C ASN A 52 -15.34 1.06 -9.90
N SER A 53 -14.41 0.63 -10.77
CA SER A 53 -14.68 -0.46 -11.73
C SER A 53 -15.01 -1.80 -11.04
N ILE A 54 -14.43 -2.04 -9.87
CA ILE A 54 -14.64 -3.27 -9.10
C ILE A 54 -15.87 -3.15 -8.20
N THR A 55 -16.10 -2.00 -7.59
CA THR A 55 -17.24 -1.76 -6.69
C THR A 55 -18.53 -1.33 -7.40
N ASN A 56 -18.55 -1.39 -8.74
CA ASN A 56 -19.67 -1.00 -9.60
C ASN A 56 -20.17 0.44 -9.35
N LYS A 57 -19.25 1.36 -9.08
CA LYS A 57 -19.52 2.80 -8.96
C LYS A 57 -19.24 3.50 -10.30
N SER A 58 -19.98 4.56 -10.60
CA SER A 58 -19.80 5.31 -11.85
C SER A 58 -18.41 5.99 -11.90
N PRO A 59 -17.74 6.00 -13.07
CA PRO A 59 -16.50 6.76 -13.25
C PRO A 59 -16.78 8.27 -13.11
N ILE A 60 -15.79 9.02 -12.64
CA ILE A 60 -15.95 10.48 -12.39
C ILE A 60 -15.33 11.28 -13.53
N SER A 61 -14.02 11.12 -13.78
CA SER A 61 -13.30 11.73 -14.89
C SER A 61 -11.90 11.12 -15.03
N LEU A 62 -11.30 11.17 -16.23
CA LEU A 62 -10.00 10.54 -16.51
C LEU A 62 -8.87 10.94 -15.55
N ASP A 63 -8.74 12.23 -15.21
CA ASP A 63 -7.70 12.69 -14.26
C ASP A 63 -8.00 12.22 -12.83
N THR A 64 -9.26 12.21 -12.44
CA THR A 64 -9.69 11.76 -11.10
C THR A 64 -9.51 10.24 -10.96
N ASP A 65 -9.74 9.48 -12.02
CA ASP A 65 -9.65 8.03 -12.02
C ASP A 65 -8.21 7.53 -11.81
N LEU A 66 -7.19 8.36 -12.10
CA LEU A 66 -5.78 8.05 -11.88
C LEU A 66 -5.26 8.50 -10.49
N LYS A 67 -6.08 9.17 -9.68
CA LYS A 67 -5.70 9.48 -8.30
C LYS A 67 -5.82 8.23 -7.42
N PRO A 68 -4.96 8.06 -6.41
CA PRO A 68 -5.16 7.05 -5.38
C PRO A 68 -6.56 7.13 -4.77
N VAL A 69 -7.15 5.97 -4.50
CA VAL A 69 -8.34 5.88 -3.66
C VAL A 69 -7.95 6.15 -2.21
N VAL A 70 -8.68 7.04 -1.55
CA VAL A 70 -8.51 7.42 -0.14
C VAL A 70 -9.87 7.48 0.55
N ASN A 71 -9.90 7.79 1.84
CA ASN A 71 -11.07 7.59 2.70
C ASN A 71 -11.49 6.11 2.69
N ILE A 72 -10.50 5.21 2.70
CA ILE A 72 -10.68 3.77 2.72
C ILE A 72 -10.13 3.25 4.04
N SER A 73 -10.97 2.53 4.78
CA SER A 73 -10.53 1.86 5.99
C SER A 73 -9.74 0.60 5.67
N TRP A 74 -9.01 0.06 6.65
CA TRP A 74 -8.33 -1.22 6.47
C TRP A 74 -9.34 -2.34 6.13
N ASN A 75 -10.51 -2.31 6.78
CA ASN A 75 -11.61 -3.25 6.51
C ASN A 75 -12.12 -3.16 5.06
N ASP A 76 -12.25 -1.95 4.54
CA ASP A 76 -12.62 -1.74 3.13
C ASP A 76 -11.54 -2.27 2.19
N ALA A 77 -10.26 -2.05 2.52
CA ALA A 77 -9.14 -2.48 1.70
C ALA A 77 -9.04 -4.02 1.59
N ILE A 78 -9.20 -4.75 2.69
CA ILE A 78 -9.21 -6.23 2.64
C ILE A 78 -10.45 -6.78 1.93
N SER A 79 -11.61 -6.14 2.09
CA SER A 79 -12.84 -6.51 1.40
C SER A 79 -12.69 -6.29 -0.11
N PHE A 80 -12.03 -5.18 -0.50
CA PHE A 80 -11.69 -4.90 -1.89
C PHE A 80 -10.75 -5.97 -2.47
N CYS A 81 -9.74 -6.41 -1.71
CA CYS A 81 -8.82 -7.45 -2.14
C CYS A 81 -9.55 -8.78 -2.45
N ASN A 82 -10.48 -9.21 -1.58
CA ASN A 82 -11.30 -10.40 -1.84
C ASN A 82 -12.22 -10.21 -3.04
N LEU A 83 -12.92 -9.07 -3.14
CA LEU A 83 -13.82 -8.79 -4.26
C LEU A 83 -13.08 -8.77 -5.60
N LEU A 84 -11.89 -8.18 -5.64
CA LEU A 84 -11.02 -8.20 -6.82
C LEU A 84 -10.57 -9.62 -7.16
N SER A 85 -10.23 -10.43 -6.15
CA SER A 85 -9.86 -11.84 -6.33
C SER A 85 -11.02 -12.64 -6.94
N GLN A 86 -12.23 -12.50 -6.42
CA GLN A 86 -13.44 -13.12 -6.97
C GLN A 86 -13.67 -12.73 -8.43
N LYS A 87 -13.60 -11.43 -8.75
CA LYS A 87 -13.78 -10.94 -10.14
C LYS A 87 -12.70 -11.44 -11.10
N ALA A 88 -11.50 -11.71 -10.59
CA ALA A 88 -10.39 -12.29 -11.35
C ALA A 88 -10.40 -13.83 -11.40
N GLY A 89 -11.37 -14.49 -10.77
CA GLY A 89 -11.42 -15.96 -10.68
C GLY A 89 -10.32 -16.58 -9.81
N LEU A 90 -9.77 -15.81 -8.88
CA LEU A 90 -8.73 -16.21 -7.95
C LEU A 90 -9.33 -16.61 -6.60
N LYS A 91 -8.57 -17.37 -5.81
CA LYS A 91 -8.96 -17.69 -4.44
C LYS A 91 -8.86 -16.44 -3.57
N GLU A 92 -9.79 -16.25 -2.64
CA GLU A 92 -9.73 -15.14 -1.68
C GLU A 92 -8.56 -15.33 -0.70
N CYS A 93 -7.91 -14.23 -0.30
CA CYS A 93 -6.88 -14.29 0.75
C CYS A 93 -7.49 -14.23 2.14
N TYR A 94 -8.60 -13.52 2.33
CA TYR A 94 -9.12 -13.25 3.67
C TYR A 94 -10.37 -14.06 3.99
N SER A 95 -10.39 -14.69 5.15
CA SER A 95 -11.61 -15.16 5.80
C SER A 95 -11.96 -14.21 6.93
N ILE A 96 -13.15 -13.60 6.88
CA ILE A 96 -13.62 -12.60 7.83
C ILE A 96 -14.77 -13.22 8.63
N SER A 97 -14.67 -13.21 9.96
CA SER A 97 -15.75 -13.67 10.83
C SER A 97 -17.01 -12.81 10.70
N ASN A 98 -18.17 -13.35 11.12
CA ASN A 98 -19.46 -12.66 11.01
C ASN A 98 -19.52 -11.33 11.78
N ASP A 99 -18.75 -11.21 12.87
CA ASP A 99 -18.62 -9.98 13.66
C ASP A 99 -17.57 -9.00 13.08
N GLY A 100 -16.81 -9.41 12.05
CA GLY A 100 -15.77 -8.62 11.43
C GLY A 100 -14.50 -8.46 12.28
N GLU A 101 -14.39 -9.14 13.42
CA GLU A 101 -13.28 -8.96 14.37
C GLU A 101 -12.10 -9.91 14.07
N ASN A 102 -12.38 -11.12 13.63
CA ASN A 102 -11.38 -12.13 13.34
C ASN A 102 -11.12 -12.23 11.84
N ILE A 103 -9.91 -11.88 11.43
CA ILE A 103 -9.46 -11.94 10.05
C ILE A 103 -8.30 -12.93 9.94
N LEU A 104 -8.50 -13.99 9.16
CA LEU A 104 -7.46 -14.95 8.80
C LEU A 104 -7.01 -14.70 7.37
N CYS A 105 -5.68 -14.65 7.16
CA CYS A 105 -5.09 -14.60 5.83
C CYS A 105 -4.61 -16.00 5.43
N ASP A 106 -5.06 -16.49 4.28
CA ASP A 106 -4.51 -17.67 3.62
C ASP A 106 -3.32 -17.24 2.75
N TRP A 107 -2.11 -17.43 3.28
CA TRP A 107 -0.87 -17.03 2.63
C TRP A 107 -0.49 -17.88 1.41
N GLU A 108 -1.15 -19.03 1.23
CA GLU A 108 -1.00 -19.91 0.06
C GLU A 108 -2.04 -19.59 -1.03
N SER A 109 -2.93 -18.63 -0.77
CA SER A 109 -3.89 -18.15 -1.77
C SER A 109 -3.19 -17.37 -2.88
N ASP A 110 -3.66 -17.55 -4.11
CA ASP A 110 -3.26 -16.78 -5.28
C ASP A 110 -4.07 -15.49 -5.45
N GLY A 111 -4.85 -15.11 -4.44
CA GLY A 111 -5.63 -13.89 -4.39
C GLY A 111 -4.79 -12.61 -4.21
N TYR A 112 -5.49 -11.49 -4.33
CA TYR A 112 -4.97 -10.20 -3.93
C TYR A 112 -5.08 -10.02 -2.42
N ARG A 113 -4.13 -9.29 -1.85
CA ARG A 113 -4.02 -8.96 -0.43
C ARG A 113 -3.36 -7.59 -0.23
N LEU A 114 -3.39 -7.08 0.98
CA LEU A 114 -2.46 -6.03 1.42
C LEU A 114 -1.04 -6.60 1.53
N PRO A 115 0.00 -5.77 1.30
CA PRO A 115 1.37 -6.15 1.61
C PRO A 115 1.54 -6.30 3.13
N LEU A 116 2.46 -7.17 3.52
CA LEU A 116 3.05 -7.12 4.84
C LEU A 116 3.88 -5.84 4.99
N GLU A 117 4.04 -5.37 6.22
CA GLU A 117 4.87 -4.22 6.57
C GLU A 117 6.31 -4.41 6.05
N ALA A 118 6.85 -5.61 6.27
CA ALA A 118 8.19 -5.97 5.82
C ALA A 118 8.31 -5.98 4.29
N GLU A 119 7.33 -6.58 3.60
CA GLU A 119 7.25 -6.60 2.14
C GLU A 119 7.21 -5.18 1.57
N TRP A 120 6.37 -4.32 2.16
CA TRP A 120 6.24 -2.92 1.74
C TRP A 120 7.56 -2.17 1.89
N GLN A 121 8.25 -2.30 3.03
CA GLN A 121 9.51 -1.60 3.27
C GLN A 121 10.64 -2.11 2.39
N TYR A 122 10.72 -3.43 2.19
CA TYR A 122 11.69 -4.06 1.31
C TYR A 122 11.51 -3.57 -0.13
N ALA A 123 10.26 -3.59 -0.61
CA ALA A 123 9.88 -3.09 -1.93
C ALA A 123 10.14 -1.59 -2.08
N CYS A 124 9.86 -0.77 -1.06
CA CYS A 124 10.13 0.66 -1.07
C CYS A 124 11.62 0.94 -1.24
N LYS A 125 12.47 0.20 -0.52
CA LYS A 125 13.92 0.33 -0.57
C LYS A 125 14.52 -0.11 -1.90
N ALA A 126 14.00 -1.16 -2.54
CA ALA A 126 14.47 -1.67 -3.83
C ALA A 126 16.01 -1.77 -3.92
N GLY A 127 16.64 -2.34 -2.89
CA GLY A 127 18.10 -2.51 -2.79
C GLY A 127 18.87 -1.31 -2.19
N THR A 128 18.21 -0.19 -1.88
CA THR A 128 18.84 0.96 -1.24
C THR A 128 18.91 0.84 0.29
N THR A 129 19.98 1.36 0.90
CA THR A 129 20.17 1.34 2.36
C THR A 129 19.65 2.59 3.06
N GLY A 130 19.47 3.69 2.32
CA GLY A 130 19.02 4.98 2.85
C GLY A 130 17.60 5.00 3.41
N TYR A 131 17.28 6.10 4.08
CA TYR A 131 15.92 6.39 4.58
C TYR A 131 14.90 6.58 3.44
N ARG A 132 15.38 7.01 2.26
CA ARG A 132 14.63 7.13 1.01
C ARG A 132 15.44 6.49 -0.12
N TYR A 133 14.75 6.08 -1.19
CA TYR A 133 15.39 5.50 -2.38
C TYR A 133 15.86 6.55 -3.41
N GLY A 134 15.62 7.83 -3.14
CA GLY A 134 15.99 8.93 -4.01
C GLY A 134 15.76 10.29 -3.36
N GLU A 135 16.02 11.35 -4.12
CA GLU A 135 15.81 12.74 -3.70
C GLU A 135 14.31 13.04 -3.54
N LEU A 136 13.90 13.54 -2.37
CA LEU A 136 12.50 13.61 -1.96
C LEU A 136 11.60 14.30 -3.00
N ASP A 137 12.02 15.46 -3.51
CA ASP A 137 11.25 16.21 -4.51
C ASP A 137 11.04 15.48 -5.83
N LYS A 138 11.94 14.56 -6.18
CA LYS A 138 11.83 13.77 -7.40
C LYS A 138 10.91 12.57 -7.24
N ILE A 139 10.85 12.00 -6.04
CA ILE A 139 10.19 10.71 -5.78
C ILE A 139 8.84 10.81 -5.07
N ALA A 140 8.52 11.95 -4.46
CA ALA A 140 7.36 12.08 -3.58
C ALA A 140 6.53 13.35 -3.81
N TRP A 141 5.22 13.20 -3.64
CA TRP A 141 4.31 14.30 -3.33
C TRP A 141 4.16 14.42 -1.82
N TYR A 142 4.55 15.54 -1.23
CA TYR A 142 4.53 15.78 0.21
C TYR A 142 4.16 17.23 0.50
N ASN A 143 4.01 17.62 1.77
CA ASN A 143 3.39 18.89 2.17
C ASN A 143 3.94 20.11 1.38
N GLU A 144 5.25 20.19 1.21
CA GLU A 144 5.94 21.32 0.60
C GLU A 144 5.77 21.42 -0.93
N ASN A 145 5.50 20.31 -1.64
CA ASN A 145 5.41 20.29 -3.10
C ASN A 145 4.06 19.81 -3.66
N SER A 146 3.16 19.29 -2.82
CA SER A 146 1.86 18.75 -3.24
C SER A 146 0.84 19.86 -3.56
N GLY A 147 1.03 21.06 -3.02
CA GLY A 147 0.02 22.11 -3.09
C GLY A 147 -1.25 21.75 -2.29
N GLY A 148 -1.10 20.94 -1.24
CA GLY A 148 -2.19 20.58 -0.32
C GLY A 148 -3.23 19.63 -0.93
N LYS A 149 -2.82 18.73 -1.84
CA LYS A 149 -3.74 17.80 -2.49
C LYS A 149 -3.06 16.51 -2.97
N ILE A 150 -3.88 15.48 -3.16
CA ILE A 150 -3.53 14.25 -3.88
C ILE A 150 -3.22 14.54 -5.35
N HIS A 151 -2.25 13.79 -5.89
CA HIS A 151 -1.90 13.78 -7.30
C HIS A 151 -2.16 12.42 -7.93
N SER A 152 -2.38 12.43 -9.25
CA SER A 152 -2.48 11.21 -10.05
C SER A 152 -1.19 10.38 -9.91
N VAL A 153 -1.33 9.05 -9.87
CA VAL A 153 -0.21 8.14 -9.65
C VAL A 153 0.85 8.23 -10.77
N GLY A 154 2.09 7.89 -10.45
CA GLY A 154 3.17 7.76 -11.43
C GLY A 154 3.70 9.08 -12.00
N ARG A 155 3.51 10.18 -11.28
CA ARG A 155 3.97 11.52 -11.71
C ARG A 155 5.33 11.93 -11.12
N LYS A 156 5.87 11.10 -10.23
CA LYS A 156 7.22 11.20 -9.66
C LYS A 156 8.10 10.05 -10.16
N GLU A 157 9.40 10.12 -9.91
CA GLU A 157 10.34 9.07 -10.32
C GLU A 157 10.08 7.76 -9.53
N PRO A 158 10.10 6.60 -10.19
CA PRO A 158 9.97 5.31 -9.49
C PRO A 158 11.27 4.93 -8.79
N ASN A 159 11.20 3.94 -7.91
CA ASN A 159 12.40 3.28 -7.39
C ASN A 159 13.03 2.32 -8.42
N ALA A 160 14.15 1.68 -8.06
CA ALA A 160 14.92 0.80 -8.94
C ALA A 160 14.14 -0.43 -9.47
N TRP A 161 13.00 -0.78 -8.85
CA TRP A 161 12.13 -1.88 -9.29
C TRP A 161 10.92 -1.38 -10.09
N GLY A 162 10.82 -0.09 -10.36
CA GLY A 162 9.72 0.48 -11.14
C GLY A 162 8.44 0.69 -10.33
N LEU A 163 8.52 0.69 -9.00
CA LEU A 163 7.40 1.04 -8.11
C LEU A 163 7.34 2.56 -7.94
N TYR A 164 6.14 3.11 -8.08
CA TYR A 164 5.86 4.54 -7.96
C TYR A 164 5.12 4.85 -6.66
N ASP A 165 5.27 6.10 -6.22
CA ASP A 165 4.54 6.66 -5.09
C ASP A 165 4.69 5.82 -3.81
N MET A 166 5.80 5.08 -3.67
CA MET A 166 6.13 4.34 -2.44
C MET A 166 6.46 5.29 -1.27
N ILE A 167 6.71 6.57 -1.54
CA ILE A 167 6.91 7.61 -0.52
C ILE A 167 6.08 8.82 -0.94
N GLY A 168 5.25 9.33 -0.02
CA GLY A 168 4.34 10.43 -0.27
C GLY A 168 3.10 10.05 -1.09
N ASN A 169 2.41 11.07 -1.60
CA ASN A 169 1.07 11.01 -2.20
C ASN A 169 0.00 10.53 -1.20
N VAL A 170 0.00 9.26 -0.80
CA VAL A 170 -0.92 8.74 0.22
C VAL A 170 -0.20 7.77 1.14
N TRP A 171 -0.60 7.76 2.40
CA TRP A 171 -0.29 6.64 3.29
C TRP A 171 -0.90 5.36 2.75
N GLU A 172 -0.26 4.22 3.02
CA GLU A 172 -0.73 2.93 2.52
C GLU A 172 -0.89 1.90 3.65
N TRP A 173 -2.10 1.34 3.78
CA TRP A 173 -2.37 0.24 4.69
C TRP A 173 -1.50 -0.99 4.40
N CYS A 174 -0.95 -1.57 5.47
CA CYS A 174 -0.33 -2.89 5.49
C CYS A 174 -1.22 -3.88 6.27
N PHE A 175 -1.01 -5.18 6.09
CA PHE A 175 -1.80 -6.20 6.79
C PHE A 175 -1.55 -6.23 8.31
N ASP A 176 -0.31 -5.96 8.73
CA ASP A 176 0.21 -6.19 10.07
C ASP A 176 -0.52 -5.38 11.17
N LEU A 177 -0.63 -6.01 12.34
CA LEU A 177 -0.96 -5.35 13.59
C LEU A 177 0.24 -4.51 14.06
N TYR A 178 -0.03 -3.35 14.64
CA TYR A 178 1.05 -2.49 15.11
C TYR A 178 1.70 -3.01 16.40
N ASP A 179 0.88 -3.31 17.41
CA ASP A 179 1.24 -3.87 18.72
C ASP A 179 -0.07 -4.28 19.40
N GLU A 180 -0.36 -5.57 19.36
CA GLU A 180 -1.64 -6.13 19.81
C GLU A 180 -1.87 -5.92 21.31
N GLN A 181 -0.81 -5.96 22.12
CA GLN A 181 -0.93 -5.85 23.56
C GLN A 181 -1.31 -4.44 24.00
N VAL A 182 -0.81 -3.42 23.31
CA VAL A 182 -1.03 -2.02 23.68
C VAL A 182 -2.18 -1.39 22.89
N TYR A 183 -2.33 -1.75 21.62
CA TYR A 183 -3.29 -1.11 20.70
C TYR A 183 -4.33 -2.07 20.12
N GLY A 184 -4.35 -3.33 20.53
CA GLY A 184 -5.32 -4.32 20.06
C GLY A 184 -5.29 -4.46 18.55
N SER A 185 -6.42 -4.17 17.89
CA SER A 185 -6.64 -4.36 16.46
C SER A 185 -5.98 -3.33 15.54
N TYR A 186 -5.24 -2.35 16.07
CA TYR A 186 -4.66 -1.26 15.26
C TYR A 186 -3.70 -1.80 14.21
N ARG A 187 -3.87 -1.30 12.97
CA ARG A 187 -3.12 -1.73 11.79
C ARG A 187 -2.07 -0.70 11.42
N ILE A 188 -1.04 -1.16 10.73
CA ILE A 188 0.08 -0.34 10.27
C ILE A 188 -0.24 0.30 8.91
N PHE A 189 0.24 1.53 8.72
CA PHE A 189 0.36 2.12 7.39
C PHE A 189 1.70 2.85 7.22
N ARG A 190 2.18 2.93 5.97
CA ARG A 190 3.55 3.31 5.60
C ARG A 190 3.61 4.38 4.50
N GLY A 191 4.75 5.06 4.39
CA GLY A 191 5.15 5.85 3.21
C GLY A 191 5.05 7.37 3.29
N GLY A 192 4.19 7.93 4.13
CA GLY A 192 3.89 9.37 4.12
C GLY A 192 2.84 9.71 3.06
N SER A 193 2.29 10.92 3.13
CA SER A 193 1.25 11.39 2.21
C SER A 193 1.55 12.78 1.66
N TRP A 194 0.67 13.29 0.81
CA TRP A 194 0.70 14.66 0.30
C TRP A 194 0.68 15.72 1.40
N ALA A 195 0.20 15.38 2.61
CA ALA A 195 0.10 16.27 3.76
C ALA A 195 1.26 16.12 4.75
N GLU A 196 2.18 15.18 4.51
CA GLU A 196 3.26 14.87 5.43
C GLU A 196 4.47 15.78 5.22
N GLU A 197 5.09 16.23 6.30
CA GLU A 197 6.38 16.93 6.25
C GLU A 197 7.48 16.01 5.70
N ALA A 198 8.57 16.60 5.18
CA ALA A 198 9.69 15.84 4.64
C ALA A 198 10.17 14.70 5.56
N ARG A 199 10.24 14.93 6.88
CA ARG A 199 10.69 13.94 7.88
C ARG A 199 9.76 12.73 8.04
N GLY A 200 8.51 12.84 7.62
CA GLY A 200 7.54 11.73 7.66
C GLY A 200 7.52 10.90 6.39
N CYS A 201 8.21 11.34 5.34
CA CYS A 201 8.29 10.68 4.04
C CYS A 201 9.54 9.81 3.96
N GLY A 202 9.43 8.51 4.28
CA GLY A 202 10.56 7.58 4.20
C GLY A 202 10.20 6.12 4.34
N ALA A 203 11.12 5.24 3.94
CA ALA A 203 10.90 3.80 3.83
C ALA A 203 10.62 3.10 5.17
N SER A 204 11.16 3.63 6.27
CA SER A 204 10.90 3.13 7.63
C SER A 204 9.83 3.93 8.39
N CYS A 205 9.24 4.96 7.78
CA CYS A 205 8.20 5.74 8.43
C CYS A 205 6.90 4.94 8.51
N ARG A 206 6.40 4.76 9.73
CA ARG A 206 5.17 4.03 10.02
C ARG A 206 4.25 4.82 10.93
N ARG A 207 2.96 4.68 10.70
CA ARG A 207 1.89 5.12 11.59
C ARG A 207 0.92 3.96 11.81
N ARG A 208 -0.11 4.21 12.62
CA ARG A 208 -1.10 3.22 13.02
C ARG A 208 -2.45 3.87 13.24
N SER A 209 -3.52 3.13 12.98
CA SER A 209 -4.87 3.52 13.41
C SER A 209 -5.77 2.29 13.51
N HIS A 210 -6.96 2.49 14.09
CA HIS A 210 -7.99 1.47 14.17
C HIS A 210 -8.41 1.01 12.75
N PRO A 211 -8.74 -0.28 12.52
CA PRO A 211 -9.02 -0.79 11.18
C PRO A 211 -10.27 -0.20 10.51
N SER A 212 -11.15 0.47 11.26
CA SER A 212 -12.29 1.24 10.72
C SER A 212 -11.97 2.70 10.42
N PHE A 213 -10.75 3.18 10.73
CA PHE A 213 -10.35 4.55 10.47
C PHE A 213 -10.13 4.78 8.98
N SER A 214 -10.55 5.94 8.49
CA SER A 214 -10.34 6.37 7.11
C SER A 214 -10.12 7.88 7.08
N ILE A 215 -9.22 8.36 6.22
CA ILE A 215 -8.92 9.77 6.04
C ILE A 215 -8.52 10.05 4.58
N ASP A 216 -8.53 11.31 4.17
CA ASP A 216 -8.35 11.77 2.80
C ASP A 216 -6.91 11.73 2.28
N ASP A 217 -5.98 11.19 3.06
CA ASP A 217 -4.59 10.97 2.68
C ASP A 217 -4.12 9.52 2.92
N LEU A 218 -5.07 8.61 3.18
CA LEU A 218 -4.82 7.19 3.48
C LEU A 218 -5.55 6.27 2.49
N GLY A 219 -4.76 5.51 1.74
CA GLY A 219 -5.19 4.50 0.79
C GLY A 219 -4.45 3.17 1.01
N PHE A 220 -4.19 2.45 -0.08
CA PHE A 220 -3.50 1.16 -0.04
C PHE A 220 -2.96 0.77 -1.42
N ARG A 221 -2.09 -0.24 -1.45
CA ARG A 221 -1.69 -0.94 -2.68
C ARG A 221 -1.90 -2.44 -2.55
N LEU A 222 -2.00 -3.12 -3.69
CA LEU A 222 -2.22 -4.57 -3.74
C LEU A 222 -0.90 -5.33 -3.72
N ALA A 223 -0.90 -6.49 -3.08
CA ALA A 223 0.13 -7.51 -3.16
C ALA A 223 -0.52 -8.86 -3.54
N LYS A 224 0.29 -9.80 -4.05
CA LYS A 224 -0.14 -11.15 -4.38
C LYS A 224 1.03 -12.15 -4.28
N SER A 225 0.79 -13.30 -3.67
CA SER A 225 1.76 -14.40 -3.58
C SER A 225 1.77 -15.23 -4.88
N PHE A 226 2.88 -15.93 -5.19
CA PHE A 226 2.99 -16.88 -6.30
C PHE A 226 4.09 -17.92 -6.05
#